data_AF-A0A375JD63-F1
#
_entry.id   AF-A0A375JD63-F1
#
_cell.length_a   1.000
_cell.length_b   1.000
_cell.length_c   1.000
_cell.angle_alpha   90.00
_cell.angle_beta   90.00
_cell.angle_gamma   90.00
#
_symmetry.space_group_name_H-M   'P 1'
#
loop_
_entity.id
_entity.type
_entity.pdbx_description
1 polymer ?
#
loop_
_entity_poly.entity_id
_entity_poly.type
_entity_poly.pdbx_seq_one_letter_code
_entity_poly.pdbx_strand_id
1 'polypeptide(L)'
;MLAEQTNAPVIVLDRIQCFPDLAVGSGRPAVDELRSTRRVYIADRKVADGELAAATANAFLHEHVARLLQKESLLILEGGSVSLLRTIASDPRWATYEQTWERLALQDVAGYLSKAKSRIREMLAPGDSSRSMLDEIAGLWPDARTHAVLNEIVGYRSIIAYADRYHIPVGSLPHALSLGQIDQLVQEMAGEYFVYARWQERELPVMSGRPIAVPKLEY
;
A
#
# COMPACT_ATOMS: atom_id res chain seq x y z
N MET A 1 -6.81 -15.71 -0.67
CA MET A 1 -7.35 -16.87 0.08
C MET A 1 -8.76 -16.64 0.64
N LEU A 2 -8.99 -15.78 1.66
CA LEU A 2 -10.36 -15.61 2.21
C LEU A 2 -11.37 -15.09 1.17
N ALA A 3 -10.97 -14.11 0.36
CA ALA A 3 -11.79 -13.60 -0.73
C ALA A 3 -12.08 -14.66 -1.81
N GLU A 4 -11.12 -15.56 -2.09
CA GLU A 4 -11.34 -16.69 -3.02
C GLU A 4 -12.35 -17.70 -2.45
N GLN A 5 -12.28 -17.98 -1.15
CA GLN A 5 -13.16 -18.94 -0.48
C GLN A 5 -14.59 -18.43 -0.30
N THR A 6 -14.75 -17.11 -0.11
CA THR A 6 -16.04 -16.50 0.22
C THR A 6 -16.67 -15.72 -0.92
N ASN A 7 -15.89 -15.45 -1.99
CA ASN A 7 -16.24 -14.54 -3.08
C ASN A 7 -16.56 -13.09 -2.63
N ALA A 8 -16.23 -12.76 -1.37
CA ALA A 8 -16.44 -11.43 -0.82
C ALA A 8 -15.49 -10.42 -1.48
N PRO A 9 -15.95 -9.19 -1.77
CA PRO A 9 -15.07 -8.14 -2.25
C PRO A 9 -14.11 -7.68 -1.15
N VAL A 10 -12.90 -7.31 -1.55
CA VAL A 10 -11.85 -6.76 -0.70
C VAL A 10 -11.80 -5.24 -0.91
N ILE A 11 -12.19 -4.47 0.10
CA ILE A 11 -12.04 -3.02 0.12
C ILE A 11 -10.66 -2.67 0.71
N VAL A 12 -9.90 -1.88 -0.02
CA VAL A 12 -8.50 -1.56 0.30
C VAL A 12 -8.41 -0.43 1.30
N LEU A 13 -7.86 -0.68 2.49
CA LEU A 13 -7.57 0.29 3.54
C LEU A 13 -6.19 0.95 3.35
N ASP A 14 -5.94 1.44 2.14
CA ASP A 14 -4.71 2.11 1.77
C ASP A 14 -5.00 3.38 0.95
N ARG A 15 -4.62 4.53 1.51
CA ARG A 15 -4.85 5.85 0.90
C ARG A 15 -3.93 6.10 -0.30
N ILE A 16 -2.74 5.51 -0.32
CA ILE A 16 -1.78 5.67 -1.42
C ILE A 16 -2.19 4.80 -2.60
N GLN A 17 -2.73 3.60 -2.33
CA GLN A 17 -3.36 2.78 -3.38
C GLN A 17 -4.64 3.41 -3.95
N CYS A 18 -5.04 4.63 -3.60
CA CYS A 18 -6.09 5.38 -4.31
C CYS A 18 -5.54 6.15 -5.53
N PHE A 19 -4.22 6.19 -5.74
CA PHE A 19 -3.59 6.82 -6.89
C PHE A 19 -3.16 5.76 -7.93
N PRO A 20 -3.89 5.57 -9.05
CA PRO A 20 -3.50 4.60 -10.07
C PRO A 20 -2.17 4.91 -10.74
N ASP A 21 -1.75 6.18 -10.75
CA ASP A 21 -0.47 6.59 -11.30
C ASP A 21 0.74 6.05 -10.50
N LEU A 22 0.48 5.55 -9.28
CA LEU A 22 1.45 4.95 -8.36
C LEU A 22 1.16 3.45 -8.11
N ALA A 23 0.47 2.78 -9.03
CA ALA A 23 0.00 1.40 -8.84
C ALA A 23 1.12 0.43 -8.43
N VAL A 24 2.30 0.53 -9.05
CA VAL A 24 3.45 -0.31 -8.72
C VAL A 24 3.98 0.07 -7.35
N GLY A 25 4.48 1.30 -7.17
CA GLY A 25 5.10 1.78 -5.93
C GLY A 25 4.22 1.71 -4.67
N SER A 26 2.89 1.81 -4.84
CA SER A 26 1.93 1.68 -3.74
C SER A 26 1.60 0.23 -3.35
N GLY A 27 2.10 -0.75 -4.11
CA GLY A 27 1.87 -2.16 -3.86
C GLY A 27 0.49 -2.65 -4.28
N ARG A 28 -0.15 -2.03 -5.29
CA ARG A 28 -1.35 -2.64 -5.89
C ARG A 28 -0.96 -3.99 -6.50
N PRO A 29 -1.76 -5.05 -6.28
CA PRO A 29 -1.50 -6.33 -6.92
C PRO A 29 -1.73 -6.24 -8.43
N ALA A 30 -0.94 -6.98 -9.20
CA ALA A 30 -1.21 -7.23 -10.61
C ALA A 30 -2.54 -7.98 -10.79
N VAL A 31 -3.13 -7.91 -11.99
CA VAL A 31 -4.41 -8.57 -12.29
C VAL A 31 -4.34 -10.07 -12.02
N ASP A 32 -3.23 -10.72 -12.37
CA ASP A 32 -3.05 -12.16 -12.16
C ASP A 32 -2.92 -12.53 -10.68
N GLU A 33 -2.37 -11.63 -9.85
CA GLU A 33 -2.28 -11.82 -8.40
C GLU A 33 -3.66 -11.76 -7.73
N LEU A 34 -4.65 -11.12 -8.36
CA LEU A 34 -6.01 -11.05 -7.82
C LEU A 34 -6.76 -12.38 -7.89
N ARG A 35 -6.32 -13.35 -8.71
CA ARG A 35 -6.96 -14.69 -8.83
C ARG A 35 -8.48 -14.62 -8.99
N SER A 36 -8.96 -13.70 -9.83
CA SER A 36 -10.40 -13.42 -10.06
C SER A 36 -11.18 -12.88 -8.85
N THR A 37 -10.51 -12.45 -7.76
CA THR A 37 -11.16 -11.75 -6.64
C THR A 37 -11.42 -10.28 -6.97
N ARG A 38 -12.40 -9.69 -6.29
CA ARG A 38 -12.81 -8.29 -6.49
C ARG A 38 -12.08 -7.39 -5.50
N ARG A 39 -11.18 -6.53 -5.97
CA ARG A 39 -10.50 -5.51 -5.16
C ARG A 39 -11.10 -4.12 -5.44
N VAL A 40 -11.54 -3.43 -4.40
CA VAL A 40 -12.22 -2.13 -4.44
C VAL A 40 -11.36 -1.10 -3.74
N TYR A 41 -10.89 -0.10 -4.49
CA TYR A 41 -10.15 1.03 -3.93
C TYR A 41 -11.13 2.09 -3.43
N ILE A 42 -10.79 2.75 -2.31
CA ILE A 42 -11.66 3.77 -1.68
C ILE A 42 -11.93 4.93 -2.63
N ALA A 43 -10.94 5.32 -3.42
CA ALA A 43 -11.06 6.36 -4.42
C ALA A 43 -10.17 6.09 -5.64
N ASP A 44 -10.44 6.83 -6.71
CA ASP A 44 -9.62 6.90 -7.91
C ASP A 44 -9.22 8.38 -8.11
N ARG A 45 -7.97 8.71 -7.76
CA ARG A 45 -7.47 10.10 -7.73
C ARG A 45 -6.14 10.24 -8.46
N LYS A 46 -5.85 11.44 -8.95
CA LYS A 46 -4.52 11.78 -9.46
C LYS A 46 -3.62 12.21 -8.32
N VAL A 47 -2.32 11.94 -8.43
CA VAL A 47 -1.33 12.41 -7.46
C VAL A 47 -1.31 13.94 -7.37
N ALA A 48 -1.53 14.62 -8.50
CA ALA A 48 -1.60 16.08 -8.58
C ALA A 48 -2.78 16.70 -7.81
N ASP A 49 -3.77 15.91 -7.39
CA ASP A 49 -4.90 16.37 -6.56
C ASP A 49 -4.54 16.41 -5.07
N GLY A 50 -3.29 16.08 -4.71
CA GLY A 50 -2.79 16.05 -3.34
C GLY A 50 -3.24 14.82 -2.56
N GLU A 51 -2.80 14.75 -1.30
CA GLU A 51 -3.12 13.63 -0.42
C GLU A 51 -4.63 13.45 -0.22
N LEU A 52 -5.06 12.18 -0.08
CA LEU A 52 -6.40 11.86 0.40
C LEU A 52 -6.39 11.89 1.93
N ALA A 53 -7.03 12.87 2.56
CA ALA A 53 -7.14 12.95 4.01
C ALA A 53 -7.83 11.70 4.60
N ALA A 54 -7.39 11.24 5.77
CA ALA A 54 -7.92 10.02 6.40
C ALA A 54 -9.42 10.12 6.75
N ALA A 55 -9.88 11.29 7.21
CA ALA A 55 -11.31 11.54 7.46
C ALA A 55 -12.15 11.43 6.18
N THR A 56 -11.67 11.98 5.06
CA THR A 56 -12.33 11.88 3.75
C THR A 56 -12.33 10.44 3.24
N ALA A 57 -11.21 9.73 3.35
CA ALA A 57 -11.13 8.31 2.99
C ALA A 57 -12.12 7.46 3.80
N ASN A 58 -12.25 7.72 5.11
CA ASN A 58 -13.21 7.03 5.97
C ASN A 58 -14.67 7.34 5.59
N ALA A 59 -14.97 8.58 5.17
CA ALA A 59 -16.29 8.93 4.64
C ALA A 59 -16.64 8.14 3.36
N PHE A 60 -15.72 8.12 2.38
CA PHE A 60 -15.89 7.31 1.16
C PHE A 60 -16.00 5.82 1.47
N LEU A 61 -15.24 5.33 2.46
CA LEU A 61 -15.29 3.94 2.90
C LEU A 61 -16.69 3.56 3.43
N HIS A 62 -17.34 4.43 4.21
CA HIS A 62 -18.73 4.22 4.64
C HIS A 62 -19.70 4.13 3.46
N GLU A 63 -19.55 4.99 2.46
CA GLU A 63 -20.38 4.95 1.24
C GLU A 63 -20.20 3.64 0.46
N HIS A 64 -18.95 3.17 0.32
CA HIS A 64 -18.65 1.89 -0.33
C HIS A 64 -19.22 0.70 0.43
N VAL A 65 -19.04 0.66 1.75
CA VAL A 65 -19.57 -0.40 2.61
C VAL A 65 -21.09 -0.44 2.53
N ALA A 66 -21.76 0.71 2.70
CA ALA A 66 -23.22 0.80 2.64
C ALA A 66 -23.77 0.33 1.29
N ARG A 67 -23.13 0.73 0.18
CA ARG A 67 -23.54 0.31 -1.18
C ARG A 67 -23.31 -1.18 -1.41
N LEU A 68 -22.18 -1.72 -0.97
CA LEU A 68 -21.84 -3.13 -1.21
C LEU A 68 -22.68 -4.07 -0.35
N LEU A 69 -22.98 -3.71 0.91
CA LEU A 69 -23.84 -4.51 1.80
C LEU A 69 -25.30 -4.62 1.31
N GLN A 70 -25.73 -3.82 0.33
CA GLN A 70 -27.03 -4.03 -0.32
C GLN A 70 -27.07 -5.33 -1.16
N LYS A 71 -25.91 -5.88 -1.52
CA LYS A 71 -25.77 -7.02 -2.43
C LYS A 71 -24.92 -8.15 -1.87
N GLU A 72 -24.01 -7.82 -0.95
CA GLU A 72 -23.04 -8.73 -0.39
C GLU A 72 -23.33 -8.96 1.09
N SER A 73 -23.25 -10.20 1.56
CA SER A 73 -23.43 -10.55 2.99
C SER A 73 -22.13 -10.44 3.80
N LEU A 74 -20.99 -10.35 3.12
CA LEU A 74 -19.66 -10.27 3.71
C LEU A 74 -18.79 -9.33 2.88
N LEU A 75 -18.04 -8.46 3.57
CA LEU A 75 -17.01 -7.62 2.98
C LEU A 75 -15.70 -7.88 3.72
N ILE A 76 -14.59 -7.83 2.98
CA ILE A 76 -13.24 -7.92 3.55
C ILE A 76 -12.63 -6.53 3.47
N LEU A 77 -12.15 -6.01 4.58
CA LEU A 77 -11.42 -4.74 4.62
C LEU A 77 -9.95 -5.07 4.92
N GLU A 78 -9.04 -4.68 4.03
CA GLU A 78 -7.62 -5.06 4.09
C GLU A 78 -6.71 -3.89 3.75
N GLY A 79 -5.73 -3.59 4.60
CA GLY A 79 -4.70 -2.59 4.31
C GLY A 79 -3.97 -2.10 5.56
N GLY A 80 -2.94 -1.29 5.35
CA GLY A 80 -2.01 -0.87 6.41
C GLY A 80 -1.97 0.64 6.69
N SER A 81 -2.91 1.43 6.17
CA SER A 81 -2.89 2.89 6.37
C SER A 81 -3.22 3.26 7.81
N VAL A 82 -2.18 3.54 8.61
CA VAL A 82 -2.30 3.83 10.05
C VAL A 82 -3.26 4.96 10.34
N SER A 83 -3.18 6.08 9.62
CA SER A 83 -4.07 7.23 9.85
C SER A 83 -5.53 6.92 9.51
N LEU A 84 -5.78 6.12 8.46
CA LEU A 84 -7.12 5.66 8.13
C LEU A 84 -7.65 4.69 9.19
N LEU A 85 -6.85 3.68 9.58
CA LEU A 85 -7.24 2.71 10.61
C LEU A 85 -7.54 3.39 11.95
N ARG A 86 -6.78 4.41 12.34
CA ARG A 86 -7.08 5.25 13.52
C ARG A 86 -8.42 5.97 13.38
N THR A 87 -8.67 6.55 12.22
CA THR A 87 -9.93 7.23 11.93
C THR A 87 -11.10 6.26 12.04
N ILE A 88 -10.98 5.05 11.46
CA ILE A 88 -11.97 3.97 11.57
C ILE A 88 -12.19 3.58 13.03
N ALA A 89 -11.12 3.29 13.78
CA ALA A 89 -11.22 2.89 15.18
C ALA A 89 -11.86 3.96 16.08
N SER A 90 -11.71 5.24 15.74
CA SER A 90 -12.31 6.36 16.48
C SER A 90 -13.74 6.71 16.06
N ASP A 91 -14.24 6.18 14.95
CA ASP A 91 -15.53 6.56 14.38
C ASP A 91 -16.63 5.59 14.83
N PRO A 92 -17.58 6.03 15.69
CA PRO A 92 -18.59 5.16 16.29
C PRO A 92 -19.56 4.56 15.28
N ARG A 93 -19.64 5.11 14.06
CA ARG A 93 -20.47 4.53 12.99
C ARG A 93 -20.02 3.12 12.61
N TRP A 94 -18.75 2.79 12.79
CA TRP A 94 -18.28 1.42 12.55
C TRP A 94 -18.89 0.41 13.51
N ALA A 95 -19.28 0.82 14.73
CA ALA A 95 -19.87 -0.09 15.72
C ALA A 95 -21.26 -0.64 15.31
N THR A 96 -21.87 -0.13 14.24
CA THR A 96 -23.16 -0.65 13.74
C THR A 96 -23.02 -1.96 12.97
N TYR A 97 -21.81 -2.40 12.65
CA TYR A 97 -21.55 -3.63 11.88
C TYR A 97 -21.04 -4.74 12.80
N GLU A 98 -21.47 -5.98 12.53
CA GLU A 98 -20.77 -7.15 13.08
C GLU A 98 -19.38 -7.24 12.44
N GLN A 99 -18.35 -7.24 13.27
CA GLN A 99 -16.96 -7.16 12.83
C GLN A 99 -16.12 -8.24 13.48
N THR A 100 -15.28 -8.84 12.66
CA THR A 100 -14.12 -9.59 13.10
C THR A 100 -12.86 -8.96 12.53
N TRP A 101 -11.74 -9.08 13.25
CA TRP A 101 -10.48 -8.51 12.80
C TRP A 101 -9.31 -9.44 13.07
N GLU A 102 -8.31 -9.38 12.18
CA GLU A 102 -7.02 -10.05 12.33
C GLU A 102 -5.93 -9.01 12.14
N ARG A 103 -4.87 -9.11 12.95
CA ARG A 103 -3.68 -8.28 12.80
C ARG A 103 -2.49 -9.15 12.46
N LEU A 104 -1.90 -8.91 11.29
CA LEU A 104 -0.67 -9.54 10.86
C LEU A 104 0.53 -8.83 11.50
N ALA A 105 1.17 -9.49 12.46
CA ALA A 105 2.30 -8.92 13.18
C ALA A 105 3.64 -9.18 12.46
N LEU A 106 4.57 -8.24 12.56
CA LEU A 106 5.97 -8.40 12.19
C LEU A 106 6.64 -9.40 13.15
N GLN A 107 6.82 -10.65 12.70
CA GLN A 107 7.39 -11.74 13.51
C GLN A 107 8.87 -12.01 13.19
N ASP A 108 9.17 -12.34 11.94
CA ASP A 108 10.53 -12.68 11.48
C ASP A 108 11.15 -11.49 10.72
N VAL A 109 12.12 -10.84 11.34
CA VAL A 109 12.83 -9.70 10.75
C VAL A 109 13.62 -10.11 9.50
N ALA A 110 14.29 -11.27 9.54
CA ALA A 110 15.10 -11.72 8.41
C ALA A 110 14.19 -12.10 7.22
N GLY A 111 13.12 -12.84 7.49
CA GLY A 111 12.09 -13.17 6.50
C GLY A 111 11.38 -11.93 5.95
N TYR A 112 11.05 -10.95 6.80
CA TYR A 112 10.48 -9.68 6.37
C TYR A 112 11.42 -8.94 5.41
N LEU A 113 12.69 -8.73 5.80
CA LEU A 113 13.67 -8.02 4.97
C LEU A 113 13.92 -8.76 3.65
N SER A 114 13.94 -10.08 3.66
CA SER A 114 14.08 -10.90 2.45
C SER A 114 12.91 -10.66 1.48
N LYS A 115 11.67 -10.75 1.98
CA LYS A 115 10.45 -10.48 1.19
C LYS A 115 10.39 -9.04 0.70
N ALA A 116 10.71 -8.06 1.56
CA ALA A 116 10.75 -6.65 1.20
C ALA A 116 11.75 -6.38 0.06
N LYS A 117 12.97 -6.94 0.14
CA LYS A 117 13.97 -6.80 -0.93
C LYS A 117 13.52 -7.42 -2.24
N SER A 118 12.90 -8.60 -2.21
CA SER A 118 12.32 -9.23 -3.42
C SER A 118 11.29 -8.31 -4.05
N ARG A 119 10.32 -7.85 -3.24
CA ARG A 119 9.23 -7.01 -3.72
C ARG A 119 9.73 -5.66 -4.26
N ILE A 120 10.66 -5.01 -3.57
CA ILE A 120 11.25 -3.75 -4.04
C ILE A 120 12.00 -3.97 -5.35
N ARG A 121 12.76 -5.06 -5.49
CA ARG A 121 13.44 -5.37 -6.75
C ARG A 121 12.45 -5.56 -7.90
N GLU A 122 11.37 -6.31 -7.69
CA GLU A 122 10.29 -6.48 -8.67
C GLU A 122 9.65 -5.14 -9.06
N MET A 123 9.49 -4.21 -8.11
CA MET A 123 8.91 -2.89 -8.36
C MET A 123 9.87 -1.95 -9.11
N LEU A 124 11.18 -2.02 -8.84
CA LEU A 124 12.18 -1.14 -9.47
C LEU A 124 12.65 -1.64 -10.83
N ALA A 125 12.75 -2.96 -11.00
CA ALA A 125 13.26 -3.61 -12.20
C ALA A 125 12.43 -4.88 -12.47
N PRO A 126 11.19 -4.73 -12.97
CA PRO A 126 10.36 -5.87 -13.33
C PRO A 126 11.06 -6.71 -14.41
N GLY A 127 10.86 -8.03 -14.36
CA GLY A 127 11.51 -8.96 -15.29
C GLY A 127 10.94 -8.94 -16.72
N ASP A 128 9.85 -8.21 -16.93
CA ASP A 128 9.17 -8.00 -18.21
C ASP A 128 9.23 -6.51 -18.62
N SER A 129 8.54 -6.14 -19.70
CA SER A 129 8.42 -4.74 -20.13
C SER A 129 7.32 -3.97 -19.38
N SER A 130 6.89 -4.45 -18.21
CA SER A 130 5.91 -3.74 -17.39
C SER A 130 6.50 -2.44 -16.86
N ARG A 131 5.60 -1.48 -16.61
CA ARG A 131 5.94 -0.20 -15.98
C ARG A 131 6.55 -0.45 -14.60
N SER A 132 7.68 0.18 -14.29
CA SER A 132 8.33 0.13 -12.98
C SER A 132 7.94 1.32 -12.10
N MET A 133 8.26 1.25 -10.81
CA MET A 133 8.17 2.37 -9.88
C MET A 133 9.08 3.54 -10.29
N LEU A 134 10.19 3.28 -11.01
CA LEU A 134 11.04 4.33 -11.58
C LEU A 134 10.33 5.06 -12.72
N ASP A 135 9.59 4.34 -13.57
CA ASP A 135 8.77 4.94 -14.62
C ASP A 135 7.61 5.76 -14.05
N GLU A 136 7.02 5.31 -12.94
CA GLU A 136 5.99 6.06 -12.22
C GLU A 136 6.49 7.42 -11.77
N ILE A 137 7.61 7.45 -11.02
CA ILE A 137 8.14 8.72 -10.53
C ILE A 137 8.66 9.60 -11.66
N ALA A 138 9.34 9.04 -12.67
CA ALA A 138 9.84 9.81 -13.80
C ALA A 138 8.71 10.49 -14.60
N GLY A 139 7.57 9.83 -14.76
CA GLY A 139 6.40 10.38 -15.44
C GLY A 139 5.67 11.46 -14.64
N LEU A 140 5.72 11.41 -13.30
CA LEU A 140 5.06 12.37 -12.42
C LEU A 140 5.93 13.59 -12.08
N TRP A 141 7.26 13.41 -12.04
CA TRP A 141 8.20 14.44 -11.63
C TRP A 141 8.14 15.77 -12.40
N PRO A 142 7.78 15.82 -13.69
CA PRO A 142 7.63 17.11 -14.39
C PRO A 142 6.54 18.02 -13.80
N ASP A 143 5.55 17.47 -13.10
CA ASP A 143 4.49 18.26 -12.46
C ASP A 143 4.83 18.53 -10.98
N ALA A 144 5.21 19.78 -10.67
CA ALA A 144 5.58 20.22 -9.32
C ALA A 144 4.49 19.98 -8.26
N ARG A 145 3.20 19.86 -8.67
CA ARG A 145 2.10 19.57 -7.73
C ARG A 145 2.20 18.16 -7.13
N THR A 146 2.91 17.26 -7.80
CA THR A 146 3.07 15.86 -7.35
C THR A 146 4.17 15.70 -6.29
N HIS A 147 5.13 16.65 -6.23
CA HIS A 147 6.35 16.52 -5.44
C HIS A 147 6.08 16.35 -3.95
N ALA A 148 5.12 17.10 -3.39
CA ALA A 148 4.78 17.00 -1.98
C ALA A 148 4.30 15.60 -1.61
N VAL A 149 3.38 15.03 -2.40
CA VAL A 149 2.85 13.67 -2.16
C VAL A 149 3.94 12.63 -2.31
N LEU A 150 4.79 12.72 -3.35
CA LEU A 150 5.86 11.76 -3.58
C LEU A 150 6.92 11.75 -2.47
N ASN A 151 7.22 12.90 -1.86
CA ASN A 151 8.18 13.01 -0.76
C ASN A 151 7.67 12.41 0.57
N GLU A 152 6.36 12.25 0.73
CA GLU A 152 5.76 11.67 1.94
C GLU A 152 5.62 10.15 1.86
N ILE A 153 5.66 9.56 0.66
CA ILE A 153 5.48 8.13 0.47
C ILE A 153 6.82 7.40 0.59
N VAL A 154 6.88 6.45 1.54
CA VAL A 154 8.01 5.52 1.72
C VAL A 154 8.31 4.81 0.40
N GLY A 155 9.58 4.74 0.03
CA GLY A 155 10.03 4.24 -1.27
C GLY A 155 10.23 5.36 -2.29
N TYR A 156 9.21 6.17 -2.60
CA TYR A 156 9.39 7.34 -3.49
C TYR A 156 10.34 8.37 -2.88
N ARG A 157 10.18 8.68 -1.59
CA ARG A 157 11.14 9.50 -0.84
C ARG A 157 12.56 8.96 -0.92
N SER A 158 12.74 7.64 -0.83
CA SER A 158 14.05 6.99 -0.92
C SER A 158 14.66 7.16 -2.31
N ILE A 159 13.84 7.01 -3.36
CA ILE A 159 14.26 7.20 -4.76
C ILE A 159 14.67 8.66 -5.01
N ILE A 160 13.90 9.63 -4.52
CA ILE A 160 14.22 11.06 -4.63
C ILE A 160 15.54 11.36 -3.91
N ALA A 161 15.67 10.92 -2.66
CA ALA A 161 16.89 11.12 -1.87
C ALA A 161 18.12 10.45 -2.51
N TYR A 162 17.93 9.30 -3.17
CA TYR A 162 18.97 8.64 -3.95
C TYR A 162 19.37 9.48 -5.17
N ALA A 163 18.39 9.93 -5.96
CA ALA A 163 18.62 10.76 -7.14
C ALA A 163 19.37 12.05 -6.79
N ASP A 164 18.97 12.71 -5.70
CA ASP A 164 19.63 13.91 -5.19
C ASP A 164 21.08 13.65 -4.75
N ARG A 165 21.31 12.56 -4.00
CA ARG A 165 22.65 12.18 -3.50
C ARG A 165 23.65 11.93 -4.64
N TYR A 166 23.18 11.36 -5.74
CA TYR A 166 24.02 11.02 -6.89
C TYR A 166 23.91 12.02 -8.05
N HIS A 167 23.20 13.14 -7.84
CA HIS A 167 22.97 14.19 -8.84
C HIS A 167 22.39 13.65 -10.16
N ILE A 168 21.48 12.68 -10.07
CA ILE A 168 20.78 12.10 -11.20
C ILE A 168 19.43 12.81 -11.33
N PRO A 169 19.07 13.37 -12.51
CA PRO A 169 17.72 13.89 -12.73
C PRO A 169 16.68 12.78 -12.54
N VAL A 170 15.67 13.00 -11.71
CA VAL A 170 14.62 12.00 -11.40
C VAL A 170 13.96 11.44 -12.66
N GLY A 171 13.70 12.29 -13.65
CA GLY A 171 13.14 11.87 -14.94
C GLY A 171 14.03 10.93 -15.77
N SER A 172 15.32 10.80 -15.44
CA SER A 172 16.27 9.93 -16.14
C SER A 172 16.53 8.61 -15.40
N LEU A 173 16.02 8.44 -14.17
CA LEU A 173 16.25 7.24 -13.35
C LEU A 173 15.94 5.91 -14.05
N PRO A 174 14.85 5.76 -14.83
CA PRO A 174 14.54 4.49 -15.48
C PRO A 174 15.63 3.95 -16.41
N HIS A 175 16.52 4.84 -16.89
CA HIS A 175 17.56 4.48 -17.86
C HIS A 175 18.98 4.78 -17.36
N ALA A 176 19.11 5.51 -16.25
CA ALA A 176 20.41 5.93 -15.71
C ALA A 176 21.03 4.91 -14.75
N LEU A 177 20.23 4.02 -14.15
CA LEU A 177 20.69 3.11 -13.11
C LEU A 177 21.21 1.78 -13.68
N SER A 178 22.44 1.43 -13.30
CA SER A 178 22.98 0.08 -13.51
C SER A 178 22.34 -0.92 -12.54
N LEU A 179 22.45 -2.23 -12.83
CA LEU A 179 21.96 -3.29 -11.95
C LEU A 179 22.54 -3.20 -10.52
N GLY A 180 23.83 -2.84 -10.40
CA GLY A 180 24.46 -2.64 -9.09
C GLY A 180 23.86 -1.47 -8.31
N GLN A 181 23.46 -0.39 -8.99
CA GLN A 181 22.78 0.75 -8.37
C GLN A 181 21.35 0.40 -7.96
N ILE A 182 20.64 -0.39 -8.77
CA ILE A 182 19.32 -0.94 -8.39
C ILE A 182 19.46 -1.79 -7.13
N ASP A 183 20.44 -2.70 -7.07
CA ASP A 183 20.66 -3.54 -5.90
C ASP A 183 20.97 -2.72 -4.65
N GLN A 184 21.76 -1.65 -4.77
CA GLN A 184 22.02 -0.73 -3.68
C GLN A 184 20.73 -0.05 -3.20
N LEU A 185 19.94 0.50 -4.13
CA LEU A 185 18.68 1.18 -3.82
C LEU A 185 17.66 0.23 -3.15
N VAL A 186 17.61 -1.04 -3.59
CA VAL A 186 16.83 -2.10 -2.95
C VAL A 186 17.22 -2.28 -1.48
N GLN A 187 18.52 -2.28 -1.15
CA GLN A 187 18.96 -2.41 0.24
C GLN A 187 18.53 -1.20 1.09
N GLU A 188 18.70 0.01 0.56
CA GLU A 188 18.35 1.25 1.26
C GLU A 188 16.84 1.33 1.52
N MET A 189 16.02 1.09 0.49
CA MET A 189 14.56 1.08 0.60
C MET A 189 14.06 -0.02 1.55
N ALA A 190 14.66 -1.21 1.54
CA ALA A 190 14.26 -2.28 2.45
C ALA A 190 14.48 -1.91 3.92
N GLY A 191 15.54 -1.15 4.22
CA GLY A 191 15.77 -0.58 5.55
C GLY A 191 14.65 0.39 5.95
N GLU A 192 14.25 1.28 5.05
CA GLU A 192 13.16 2.24 5.30
C GLU A 192 11.79 1.55 5.47
N TYR A 193 11.50 0.54 4.66
CA TYR A 193 10.29 -0.28 4.78
C TYR A 193 10.24 -0.97 6.14
N PHE A 194 11.37 -1.50 6.62
CA PHE A 194 11.45 -2.11 7.95
C PHE A 194 11.22 -1.10 9.08
N VAL A 195 11.80 0.10 8.99
CA VAL A 195 11.54 1.18 9.95
C VAL A 195 10.06 1.54 9.95
N TYR A 196 9.44 1.64 8.78
CA TYR A 196 8.02 1.91 8.64
C TYR A 196 7.14 0.80 9.22
N ALA A 197 7.45 -0.48 8.96
CA ALA A 197 6.72 -1.62 9.53
C ALA A 197 6.80 -1.65 11.07
N ARG A 198 7.98 -1.35 11.63
CA ARG A 198 8.16 -1.19 13.09
C ARG A 198 7.35 -0.04 13.67
N TRP A 199 7.21 1.06 12.92
CA TRP A 199 6.35 2.16 13.28
C TRP A 199 4.87 1.75 13.21
N GLN A 200 4.43 1.04 12.15
CA GLN A 200 3.07 0.50 12.06
C GLN A 200 2.74 -0.40 13.26
N GLU A 201 3.65 -1.27 13.69
CA GLU A 201 3.44 -2.11 14.88
C GLU A 201 3.12 -1.31 16.15
N ARG A 202 3.71 -0.13 16.30
CA ARG A 202 3.45 0.74 17.45
C ARG A 202 2.16 1.53 17.32
N GLU A 203 1.83 1.94 16.10
CA GLU A 203 0.85 3.00 15.86
C GLU A 203 -0.52 2.47 15.40
N LEU A 204 -0.58 1.24 14.91
CA LEU A 204 -1.83 0.58 14.51
C LEU A 204 -2.77 0.44 15.73
N PRO A 205 -4.03 0.90 15.61
CA PRO A 205 -4.98 0.83 16.70
C PRO A 205 -5.46 -0.60 16.94
N VAL A 206 -6.06 -0.82 18.11
CA VAL A 206 -6.92 -1.98 18.33
C VAL A 206 -8.28 -1.67 17.70
N MET A 207 -8.78 -2.58 16.87
CA MET A 207 -10.06 -2.42 16.19
C MET A 207 -11.22 -2.86 17.10
N SER A 208 -12.39 -2.26 16.92
CA SER A 208 -13.63 -2.74 17.53
C SER A 208 -14.03 -4.11 16.95
N GLY A 209 -14.85 -4.87 17.68
CA GLY A 209 -15.32 -6.19 17.26
C GLY A 209 -14.48 -7.33 17.82
N ARG A 210 -14.69 -8.54 17.29
CA ARG A 210 -14.08 -9.76 17.82
C ARG A 210 -12.76 -10.09 17.09
N PRO A 211 -11.64 -10.31 17.79
CA PRO A 211 -10.44 -10.81 17.13
C PRO A 211 -10.69 -12.21 16.55
N ILE A 212 -10.20 -12.47 15.33
CA ILE A 212 -10.18 -13.81 14.76
C ILE A 212 -9.07 -14.59 15.45
N ALA A 213 -9.42 -15.63 16.20
CA ALA A 213 -8.47 -16.64 16.63
C ALA A 213 -8.10 -17.49 15.40
N VAL A 214 -7.01 -17.15 14.72
CA VAL A 214 -6.51 -18.00 13.65
C VAL A 214 -5.92 -19.25 14.30
N PRO A 215 -6.37 -20.47 13.97
CA PRO A 215 -5.65 -21.67 14.36
C PRO A 215 -4.24 -21.54 13.81
N LYS A 216 -3.20 -21.72 14.63
CA LYS A 216 -1.82 -21.75 14.15
C LYS A 216 -1.76 -22.77 13.00
N LEU A 217 -1.66 -22.27 11.77
CA LEU A 217 -1.31 -23.10 10.64
C LEU A 217 0.15 -23.47 10.86
N GLU A 218 0.37 -24.69 11.35
CA GLU A 218 1.69 -25.30 11.38
C GLU A 218 2.14 -25.42 9.92
N TYR A 219 3.23 -24.72 9.58
CA TYR A 219 3.94 -24.83 8.31
C TYR A 219 4.89 -26.03 8.35
#